data_AF-A0A7J9J940-F1
#
_entry.id   AF-A0A7J9J940-F1
#
_cell.length_a   1.000
_cell.length_b   1.000
_cell.length_c   1.000
_cell.angle_alpha   90.00
_cell.angle_beta   90.00
_cell.angle_gamma   90.00
#
_symmetry.space_group_name_H-M   'P 1'
#
loop_
_entity.id
_entity.type
_entity.pdbx_description
1 polymer ?
#
loop_
_entity_poly.entity_id
_entity_poly.type
_entity_poly.pdbx_seq_one_letter_code
_entity_poly.pdbx_strand_id
1 'polypeptide(L)'
;MGDLFIWILSFFILIALIVLIVYQLDDFTDVIVFVCFAHLRMGMDCNSFIILLQLMCLADLEFDYINPYDSSSRINSVVLPEFVVQGILCLFYLLTGHWIMALISAPYLYYNVRL
;
A
#
# COMPACT_ATOMS: atom_id res chain seq x y z
N MET A 1 17.88 -4.33 -7.86
CA MET A 1 16.91 -3.53 -7.09
C MET A 1 16.26 -2.41 -7.90
N GLY A 2 16.87 -1.92 -9.00
CA GLY A 2 16.24 -0.91 -9.88
C GLY A 2 15.04 -1.43 -10.68
N ASP A 3 15.10 -2.67 -11.17
CA ASP A 3 14.05 -3.22 -12.05
C ASP A 3 12.68 -3.35 -11.37
N LEU A 4 12.65 -3.75 -10.09
CA LEU A 4 11.43 -3.84 -9.31
C LEU A 4 10.81 -2.45 -9.08
N PHE A 5 11.65 -1.45 -8.81
CA PHE A 5 11.20 -0.08 -8.56
C PHE A 5 10.65 0.55 -9.84
N ILE A 6 11.30 0.32 -10.99
CA ILE A 6 10.85 0.77 -12.31
C ILE A 6 9.53 0.08 -12.69
N TRP A 7 9.39 -1.20 -12.37
CA TRP A 7 8.16 -1.96 -12.62
C TRP A 7 6.99 -1.47 -11.77
N ILE A 8 7.22 -1.22 -10.47
CA ILE A 8 6.22 -0.63 -9.57
C ILE A 8 5.82 0.77 -10.05
N LEU A 9 6.79 1.61 -10.42
CA LEU A 9 6.53 2.96 -10.94
C LEU A 9 5.74 2.93 -12.26
N SER A 10 6.07 2.00 -13.15
CA SER A 10 5.32 1.77 -14.40
C SER A 10 3.88 1.34 -14.13
N PHE A 11 3.66 0.52 -13.12
CA PHE A 11 2.32 0.06 -12.74
C PHE A 11 1.47 1.23 -12.21
N PHE A 12 2.04 2.09 -11.37
CA PHE A 12 1.35 3.30 -10.89
C PHE A 12 1.06 4.31 -12.01
N ILE A 13 1.98 4.46 -12.97
CA ILE A 13 1.77 5.31 -14.15
C ILE A 13 0.64 4.76 -15.04
N LEU A 14 0.60 3.44 -15.23
CA LEU A 14 -0.45 2.78 -16.00
C LEU A 14 -1.83 2.97 -15.34
N ILE A 15 -1.92 2.80 -14.02
CA ILE A 15 -3.14 3.07 -13.25
C ILE A 15 -3.55 4.54 -13.40
N ALA A 16 -2.63 5.48 -13.24
CA ALA A 16 -2.92 6.90 -13.39
C ALA A 16 -3.44 7.25 -14.79
N LEU A 17 -2.87 6.62 -15.83
CA LEU A 17 -3.28 6.83 -17.22
C LEU A 17 -4.64 6.20 -17.52
N ILE A 18 -4.92 4.99 -17.00
CA ILE A 18 -6.23 4.34 -17.09
C ILE A 18 -7.29 5.19 -16.36
N VAL A 19 -6.98 5.70 -15.17
CA VAL A 19 -7.85 6.62 -14.42
C VAL A 19 -8.15 7.87 -15.24
N LEU A 20 -7.16 8.47 -15.90
CA LEU A 20 -7.34 9.66 -16.74
C LEU A 20 -8.19 9.38 -17.99
N ILE A 21 -8.00 8.22 -18.63
CA ILE A 21 -8.79 7.79 -19.80
C ILE A 21 -10.24 7.48 -19.40
N VAL A 22 -10.46 6.79 -18.28
CA VAL A 22 -11.81 6.48 -17.81
C VAL A 22 -12.52 7.75 -17.31
N TYR A 23 -11.79 8.72 -16.75
CA TYR A 23 -12.32 10.05 -16.42
C TYR A 23 -12.91 10.79 -17.64
N GLN A 24 -12.42 10.49 -18.85
CA GLN A 24 -12.98 11.08 -20.07
C GLN A 24 -14.24 10.36 -20.59
N LEU A 25 -14.59 9.17 -20.05
CA LEU A 25 -15.63 8.29 -20.61
C LEU A 25 -16.76 7.90 -19.63
N ASP A 26 -16.57 7.98 -18.31
CA ASP A 26 -17.56 7.55 -17.30
C ASP A 26 -17.71 8.57 -16.16
N ASP A 27 -18.90 8.61 -15.55
CA ASP A 27 -19.19 9.44 -14.36
C ASP A 27 -18.19 9.10 -13.22
N PHE A 28 -17.65 10.14 -12.59
CA PHE A 28 -16.57 10.18 -11.58
C PHE A 28 -16.54 9.09 -10.48
N THR A 29 -17.65 8.37 -10.28
CA THR A 29 -17.87 7.40 -9.19
C THR A 29 -17.26 6.02 -9.46
N ASP A 30 -17.27 5.54 -10.71
CA ASP A 30 -16.80 4.18 -11.06
C ASP A 30 -15.27 4.05 -11.05
N VAL A 31 -14.58 5.14 -11.37
CA VAL A 31 -13.10 5.23 -11.33
C VAL A 31 -12.56 5.06 -9.92
N ILE A 32 -13.24 5.66 -8.94
CA ILE A 32 -12.87 5.60 -7.51
C ILE A 32 -12.98 4.17 -6.99
N VAL A 33 -14.04 3.44 -7.36
CA VAL A 33 -14.25 2.04 -6.98
C VAL A 33 -13.18 1.14 -7.62
N PHE A 34 -12.83 1.37 -8.88
CA PHE A 34 -11.80 0.61 -9.59
C PHE A 34 -10.40 0.81 -8.99
N VAL A 35 -10.03 2.07 -8.67
CA VAL A 35 -8.76 2.39 -7.97
C VAL A 35 -8.73 1.77 -6.58
N CYS A 36 -9.86 1.77 -5.86
CA CYS A 36 -9.97 1.15 -4.55
C CYS A 36 -9.77 -0.37 -4.63
N PHE A 37 -10.40 -1.04 -5.62
CA PHE A 37 -10.25 -2.48 -5.84
C PHE A 37 -8.82 -2.85 -6.27
N ALA A 38 -8.20 -2.05 -7.15
CA ALA A 38 -6.81 -2.23 -7.56
C ALA A 38 -5.84 -2.05 -6.39
N HIS A 39 -6.07 -1.08 -5.50
CA HIS A 39 -5.25 -0.86 -4.33
C HIS A 39 -5.46 -1.92 -3.24
N LEU A 40 -6.69 -2.39 -3.02
CA LEU A 40 -6.96 -3.53 -2.13
C LEU A 40 -6.27 -4.80 -2.64
N ARG A 41 -6.29 -5.04 -3.95
CA ARG A 41 -5.58 -6.17 -4.58
C ARG A 41 -4.06 -6.05 -4.40
N MET A 42 -3.47 -4.91 -4.77
CA MET A 42 -2.03 -4.65 -4.59
C MET A 42 -1.62 -4.67 -3.11
N GLY A 43 -2.43 -4.12 -2.22
CA GLY A 43 -2.18 -4.14 -0.78
C GLY A 43 -2.19 -5.56 -0.22
N MET A 44 -3.06 -6.45 -0.70
CA MET A 44 -3.05 -7.87 -0.32
C MET A 44 -1.81 -8.61 -0.85
N ASP A 45 -1.38 -8.30 -2.08
CA ASP A 45 -0.20 -8.93 -2.71
C ASP A 45 1.10 -8.46 -2.05
N CYS A 46 1.24 -7.16 -1.73
CA CYS A 46 2.42 -6.62 -1.06
C CYS A 46 2.47 -6.95 0.44
N ASN A 47 1.33 -6.95 1.14
CA ASN A 47 1.26 -7.39 2.54
C ASN A 47 1.68 -8.87 2.68
N SER A 48 1.29 -9.72 1.73
CA SER A 48 1.77 -11.11 1.68
C SER A 48 3.29 -11.20 1.56
N PHE A 49 3.92 -10.31 0.77
CA PHE A 49 5.38 -10.26 0.64
C PHE A 49 6.07 -9.75 1.92
N ILE A 50 5.50 -8.76 2.60
CA ILE A 50 6.05 -8.21 3.86
C ILE A 50 5.96 -9.20 5.00
N ILE A 51 4.85 -9.95 5.10
CA ILE A 51 4.69 -11.02 6.09
C ILE A 51 5.77 -12.10 5.88
N LEU A 52 6.06 -12.47 4.63
CA LEU A 52 7.13 -13.41 4.32
C LEU A 52 8.52 -12.88 4.70
N LEU A 53 8.78 -11.59 4.49
CA LEU A 53 10.02 -10.94 4.94
C LEU A 53 10.15 -10.92 6.47
N GLN A 54 9.07 -10.66 7.21
CA GLN A 54 9.07 -10.74 8.67
C GLN A 54 9.32 -12.16 9.16
N LEU A 55 8.74 -13.18 8.52
CA LEU A 55 8.92 -14.59 8.86
C LEU A 55 10.36 -15.07 8.59
N MET A 56 10.95 -14.63 7.49
CA MET A 56 12.36 -14.89 7.17
C MET A 56 13.29 -14.22 8.19
N CYS A 57 13.05 -12.94 8.53
CA CYS A 57 13.82 -12.26 9.57
C CYS A 57 13.67 -12.88 10.96
N LEU A 58 12.50 -13.45 11.28
CA LEU A 58 12.28 -14.18 12.53
C LEU A 58 13.10 -15.48 12.56
N ALA A 59 13.13 -16.22 11.46
CA ALA A 59 13.94 -17.43 11.32
C ALA A 59 15.45 -17.13 11.40
N ASP A 60 15.90 -16.02 10.82
CA ASP A 60 17.28 -15.51 10.92
C ASP A 60 17.64 -15.16 12.37
N LEU A 61 16.71 -14.52 13.11
CA LEU A 61 16.91 -14.21 14.53
C LEU A 61 16.97 -15.47 15.41
N GLU A 62 16.18 -16.49 15.10
CA GLU A 62 16.17 -17.76 15.83
C GLU A 62 17.47 -18.55 15.64
N PHE A 63 18.07 -18.50 14.44
CA PHE A 63 19.21 -19.34 14.08
C PHE A 63 20.57 -18.65 14.27
N ASP A 64 20.71 -17.36 13.96
CA ASP A 64 22.01 -16.67 13.91
C ASP A 64 22.25 -15.65 15.04
N TYR A 65 21.32 -15.47 15.99
CA TYR A 65 21.46 -14.52 17.12
C TYR A 65 21.84 -13.10 16.65
N ILE A 66 21.34 -12.68 15.48
CA ILE A 66 21.62 -11.36 14.91
C ILE A 66 20.89 -10.24 15.67
N ASN A 67 21.47 -9.05 15.71
CA ASN A 67 20.95 -7.94 16.51
C ASN A 67 19.51 -7.55 16.05
N PRO A 68 18.50 -7.62 16.94
CA PRO A 68 17.12 -7.28 16.60
C PRO A 68 16.97 -5.85 16.08
N TYR A 69 17.80 -4.90 16.53
CA TYR A 69 17.71 -3.51 16.12
C TYR A 69 18.05 -3.29 14.65
N ASP A 70 19.01 -4.04 14.10
CA ASP A 70 19.41 -3.88 12.70
C ASP A 70 18.35 -4.48 11.75
N SER A 71 17.78 -5.62 12.14
CA SER A 71 16.67 -6.26 11.41
C SER A 71 15.39 -5.41 11.44
N SER A 72 15.01 -4.86 12.60
CA SER A 72 13.83 -3.99 12.71
C SER A 72 13.97 -2.69 11.92
N SER A 73 15.17 -2.11 11.85
CA SER A 73 15.45 -0.90 11.05
C SER A 73 15.21 -1.14 9.55
N ARG A 74 15.71 -2.26 9.03
CA ARG A 74 15.55 -2.62 7.61
C ARG A 74 14.10 -2.89 7.24
N ILE A 75 13.35 -3.58 8.12
CA ILE A 75 11.92 -3.86 7.89
C ILE A 75 11.11 -2.56 7.90
N ASN A 76 11.36 -1.67 8.88
CA ASN A 76 10.66 -0.40 8.99
C ASN A 76 10.84 0.46 7.73
N SER A 77 12.03 0.43 7.11
CA SER A 77 12.29 1.15 5.85
C SER A 77 11.44 0.67 4.67
N VAL A 78 10.97 -0.58 4.69
CA VAL A 78 10.12 -1.19 3.64
C VAL A 78 8.63 -1.04 3.95
N VAL A 79 8.24 -1.00 5.23
CA VAL A 79 6.84 -0.87 5.68
C VAL A 79 6.30 0.56 5.57
N LEU A 80 7.15 1.56 5.85
CA LEU A 80 6.79 2.98 5.82
C LEU A 80 6.17 3.46 4.48
N PRO A 81 6.70 3.11 3.28
CA PRO A 81 6.13 3.60 2.04
C PRO A 81 4.69 3.13 1.79
N GLU A 82 4.31 1.90 2.17
CA GLU A 82 2.93 1.42 2.01
C GLU A 82 1.95 2.23 2.87
N PHE A 83 2.37 2.53 4.09
CA PHE A 83 1.60 3.31 5.03
C PHE A 83 1.34 4.73 4.52
N VAL A 84 2.35 5.34 3.90
CA VAL A 84 2.23 6.67 3.30
C VAL A 84 1.27 6.65 2.12
N VAL A 85 1.38 5.67 1.22
CA VAL A 85 0.48 5.55 0.05
C VAL A 85 -0.96 5.35 0.50
N GLN A 86 -1.20 4.50 1.51
CA GLN A 86 -2.54 4.28 2.04
C GLN A 86 -3.12 5.52 2.74
N GLY A 87 -2.31 6.28 3.47
CA GLY A 87 -2.71 7.56 4.06
C GLY A 87 -3.10 8.59 3.00
N ILE A 88 -2.33 8.67 1.90
CA ILE A 88 -2.61 9.58 0.77
C ILE A 88 -3.94 9.20 0.09
N LEU A 89 -4.22 7.91 -0.14
CA LEU A 89 -5.50 7.49 -0.70
C LEU A 89 -6.67 7.78 0.22
N CYS A 90 -6.53 7.53 1.52
CA CYS A 90 -7.58 7.83 2.49
C CYS A 90 -7.91 9.33 2.50
N LEU A 91 -6.89 10.20 2.42
CA LEU A 91 -7.08 11.64 2.26
C LEU A 91 -7.75 12.00 0.93
N PHE A 92 -7.41 11.31 -0.15
CA PHE A 92 -8.04 11.52 -1.46
C PHE A 92 -9.54 11.17 -1.46
N TYR A 93 -9.95 10.12 -0.72
CA TYR A 93 -11.38 9.79 -0.53
C TYR A 93 -12.14 10.82 0.30
N LEU A 94 -11.49 11.43 1.30
CA LEU A 94 -12.07 12.53 2.06
C LEU A 94 -12.24 13.79 1.20
N LEU A 95 -11.25 14.13 0.36
CA LEU A 95 -11.30 15.31 -0.51
C LEU A 95 -12.32 15.18 -1.64
N THR A 96 -12.53 13.96 -2.16
CA THR A 96 -13.50 13.70 -3.22
C THR A 96 -14.94 13.52 -2.70
N GLY A 97 -15.20 13.64 -1.39
CA GLY A 97 -16.54 13.57 -0.82
C GLY A 97 -17.16 12.16 -0.76
N HIS A 98 -16.34 11.11 -0.88
CA HIS A 98 -16.78 9.71 -0.85
C HIS A 98 -16.69 9.14 0.57
N TRP A 99 -17.54 9.65 1.46
CA TRP A 99 -17.53 9.39 2.90
C TRP A 99 -17.64 7.92 3.29
N ILE A 100 -18.46 7.13 2.57
CA ILE A 100 -18.68 5.71 2.88
C ILE A 100 -17.39 4.90 2.69
N MET A 101 -16.63 5.17 1.62
CA MET A 101 -15.38 4.50 1.34
C MET A 101 -14.28 4.92 2.33
N ALA A 102 -14.22 6.21 2.66
CA ALA A 102 -13.31 6.70 3.69
C ALA A 102 -13.57 6.05 5.07
N LEU A 103 -14.84 5.79 5.41
CA LEU A 103 -15.23 5.17 6.68
C LEU A 103 -14.84 3.69 6.76
N ILE A 104 -14.86 2.97 5.64
CA ILE A 104 -14.38 1.58 5.56
C ILE A 104 -12.85 1.50 5.63
N SER A 105 -12.12 2.47 5.06
CA SER A 105 -10.65 2.53 5.13
C SER A 105 -10.10 3.08 6.47
N ALA A 106 -10.90 3.87 7.18
CA ALA A 106 -10.53 4.49 8.46
C ALA A 106 -10.09 3.50 9.57
N PRO A 107 -10.80 2.38 9.84
CA PRO A 107 -10.36 1.44 10.87
C PRO A 107 -9.00 0.81 10.54
N TYR A 108 -8.73 0.49 9.28
CA TYR A 108 -7.44 -0.06 8.87
C TYR A 108 -6.32 0.96 9.08
N LEU A 109 -6.51 2.21 8.66
CA LEU A 109 -5.54 3.29 8.90
C LEU A 109 -5.33 3.52 10.41
N TYR A 110 -6.38 3.49 11.22
CA TYR A 110 -6.30 3.67 12.66
C TYR A 110 -5.48 2.58 13.35
N TYR A 111 -5.69 1.31 12.99
CA TYR A 111 -4.89 0.20 13.51
C TYR A 111 -3.42 0.35 13.14
N ASN A 112 -3.16 0.79 11.91
CA ASN A 112 -1.83 1.04 11.40
C ASN A 112 -1.13 2.16 12.19
N VAL A 113 -1.79 3.30 12.47
CA VAL A 113 -1.19 4.45 13.19
C VAL A 113 -0.93 4.16 14.67
N ARG A 114 -1.63 3.18 15.23
CA ARG A 114 -1.50 2.78 16.63
C ARG A 114 -0.41 1.73 16.87
N LEU A 115 0.24 1.22 15.81
CA LEU A 115 1.33 0.24 15.87
C LEU A 115 2.66 0.92 16.23
#